data_AF-A0AAW5TQY6-F1
#
_entry.id   AF-A0AAW5TQY6-F1
#
_cell.length_a   1.000
_cell.length_b   1.000
_cell.length_c   1.000
_cell.angle_alpha   90.00
_cell.angle_beta   90.00
_cell.angle_gamma   90.00
#
_symmetry.space_group_name_H-M   'P 1'
#
loop_
_entity.id
_entity.type
_entity.pdbx_description
1 polymer ?
#
loop_
_entity_poly.entity_id
_entity_poly.type
_entity_poly.pdbx_seq_one_letter_code
_entity_poly.pdbx_strand_id
1 'polypeptide(L)' 'MPATFLGQNTACSNEKSVKLLGWKPRSGEAAIIQTAQTMLDLGVIKVD' A
#
# COMPACT_ATOMS: atom_id res chain seq x y z
N MET A 1 -25.98 -2.53 6.24
CA MET A 1 -25.90 -2.89 4.80
C MET A 1 -24.43 -3.02 4.44
N PRO A 2 -23.92 -4.16 3.94
CA PRO A 2 -22.55 -4.22 3.46
C PRO A 2 -22.46 -3.32 2.23
N ALA A 3 -21.70 -2.24 2.32
CA ALA A 3 -21.50 -1.34 1.19
C ALA A 3 -20.66 -2.05 0.13
N THR A 4 -21.16 -2.07 -1.10
CA THR A 4 -20.50 -2.64 -2.28
C THR A 4 -19.26 -1.81 -2.61
N PHE A 5 -18.13 -2.13 -1.97
CA PHE A 5 -16.83 -1.47 -2.22
C PHE A 5 -16.02 -2.13 -3.34
N LEU A 6 -16.51 -3.22 -3.92
CA LEU A 6 -15.80 -3.93 -5.00
C LEU A 6 -15.84 -3.09 -6.28
N GLY A 7 -14.67 -2.83 -6.85
CA GLY A 7 -14.51 -2.08 -8.11
C GLY A 7 -14.49 -0.55 -7.96
N GLN A 8 -14.58 -0.01 -6.74
CA GLN A 8 -14.47 1.43 -6.49
C GLN A 8 -13.09 1.77 -5.91
N ASN A 9 -12.38 2.70 -6.54
CA ASN A 9 -11.20 3.29 -5.93
C ASN A 9 -11.67 4.25 -4.83
N THR A 10 -11.55 3.83 -3.58
CA THR A 10 -12.02 4.58 -2.42
C THR A 10 -11.06 5.70 -2.00
N ALA A 11 -9.97 5.96 -2.75
CA ALA A 11 -8.98 6.99 -2.48
C ALA A 11 -8.75 7.17 -0.97
N CYS A 12 -8.40 6.08 -0.28
CA CYS A 12 -8.25 6.07 1.17
C CYS A 12 -7.19 7.09 1.58
N SER A 13 -7.64 8.26 2.04
CA SER A 13 -6.76 9.30 2.51
C SER A 13 -6.18 8.90 3.86
N ASN A 14 -4.85 8.85 3.92
CA ASN A 14 -4.09 8.56 5.13
C ASN A 14 -3.99 9.78 6.08
N GLU A 15 -4.65 10.89 5.75
CA GLU A 15 -4.58 12.15 6.50
C GLU A 15 -4.97 12.02 7.97
N LYS A 16 -5.98 11.19 8.29
CA LYS A 16 -6.42 11.01 9.68
C LYS A 16 -5.31 10.42 10.55
N SER A 17 -4.60 9.43 10.01
CA SER A 17 -3.48 8.75 10.70
C SER A 17 -2.28 9.67 10.86
N VAL A 18 -1.99 10.51 9.87
CA VAL A 18 -0.95 11.54 9.96
C VAL A 18 -1.30 12.55 11.06
N LYS A 19 -2.54 13.06 11.09
CA LYS A 19 -3.00 14.07 12.05
C LYS A 19 -3.09 13.53 13.49
N LEU A 20 -3.60 12.31 13.67
CA LEU A 20 -3.89 11.76 15.00
C LEU A 20 -2.70 11.04 15.63
N LEU A 21 -1.93 10.30 14.84
CA LEU A 21 -0.87 9.42 15.34
C LEU A 21 0.54 9.96 15.06
N GLY A 22 0.65 11.11 14.37
CA GLY A 22 1.94 11.61 13.88
C GLY A 22 2.62 10.66 12.90
N TRP A 23 1.84 9.78 12.27
CA TRP A 23 2.38 8.77 11.36
C TRP A 23 3.01 9.43 10.13
N LYS A 24 4.23 9.03 9.80
CA LYS A 24 4.96 9.50 8.62
C LYS A 24 4.97 8.37 7.58
N PRO A 25 4.07 8.41 6.57
CA PRO A 25 4.08 7.39 5.53
C PRO A 25 5.38 7.49 4.71
N ARG A 26 5.92 6.34 4.34
CA ARG A 26 6.99 6.26 3.32
C ARG A 26 6.46 6.74 1.97
N SER A 27 7.35 7.20 1.09
CA SER A 27 6.96 7.59 -0.28
C SER A 27 6.35 6.39 -1.01
N GLY A 28 5.38 6.65 -1.89
CA GLY A 28 4.73 5.61 -2.68
C GLY A 28 5.73 4.82 -3.53
N GLU A 29 6.70 5.50 -4.12
CA GLU A 29 7.78 4.90 -4.91
C GLU A 29 8.61 3.90 -4.09
N ALA A 30 9.07 4.31 -2.89
CA ALA A 30 9.85 3.43 -2.02
C ALA A 30 9.02 2.22 -1.56
N ALA A 31 7.71 2.43 -1.30
CA ALA A 31 6.81 1.35 -0.94
C ALA A 31 6.66 0.31 -2.06
N ILE A 32 6.53 0.77 -3.30
CA ILE A 32 6.39 -0.10 -4.48
C ILE A 32 7.67 -0.90 -4.70
N ILE A 33 8.83 -0.24 -4.71
CA ILE A 33 10.14 -0.90 -4.90
C ILE A 33 10.36 -1.98 -3.84
N GLN A 34 10.13 -1.66 -2.57
CA GLN A 34 10.32 -2.63 -1.49
C GLN A 34 9.33 -3.79 -1.58
N THR A 35 8.11 -3.54 -2.06
CA THR A 35 7.12 -4.61 -2.29
C THR A 35 7.59 -5.54 -3.40
N ALA A 36 8.06 -5.00 -4.53
CA ALA A 36 8.61 -5.80 -5.62
C ALA A 36 9.81 -6.63 -5.16
N GLN A 37 10.75 -6.03 -4.41
CA GLN A 37 11.89 -6.75 -3.85
C GLN A 37 11.44 -7.89 -2.91
N THR A 38 10.47 -7.63 -2.02
CA THR A 38 9.94 -8.66 -1.12
C THR A 38 9.31 -9.82 -1.90
N MET A 39 8.63 -9.54 -3.02
CA MET A 39 8.07 -10.59 -3.88
C MET A 39 9.14 -11.45 -4.55
N LEU A 40 10.30 -10.87 -4.90
CA LEU A 40 11.46 -11.62 -5.38
C LEU A 40 12.10 -12.47 -4.28
N ASP A 41 12.30 -11.87 -3.10
CA ASP A 41 12.94 -12.54 -1.95
C ASP A 41 12.11 -13.74 -1.47
N LEU A 42 10.78 -13.61 -1.50
CA LEU A 42 9.85 -14.69 -1.18
C LEU A 42 9.66 -15.71 -2.33
N GLY A 43 10.26 -15.48 -3.50
CA GLY A 43 10.14 -16.35 -4.67
C GLY A 43 8.74 -16.38 -5.28
N VAL A 44 7.89 -15.38 -4.99
CA VAL A 44 6.55 -15.22 -5.57
C VAL A 44 6.65 -14.82 -7.04
N ILE A 45 7.68 -14.04 -7.38
CA ILE A 45 8.01 -13.63 -8.74
C ILE A 45 9.46 -14.05 -9.01
N LYS A 46 9.73 -14.53 -10.23
CA LYS A 46 11.08 -14.85 -10.70
C LYS A 46 11.49 -13.87 -11.79
N VAL A 47 12.75 -13.46 -11.76
CA VAL A 47 13.37 -12.73 -12.88
C VAL A 47 14.13 -13.80 -13.66
N ASP A 48 13.52 -14.25 -14.75
CA ASP A 48 14.19 -15.09 -15.76
C ASP A 48 15.14 -14.24 -16.64
#